data_AF-A0A914JX33-F1
#
_entry.id   AF-A0A914JX33-F1
#
_cell.length_a   1.000
_cell.length_b   1.000
_cell.length_c   1.000
_cell.angle_alpha   90.00
_cell.angle_beta   90.00
_cell.angle_gamma   90.00
#
_symmetry.space_group_name_H-M   'P 1'
#
loop_
_entity.id
_entity.type
_entity.pdbx_description
1 polymer ?
#
loop_
_entity_poly.entity_id
_entity_poly.type
_entity_poly.pdbx_seq_one_letter_code
_entity_poly.pdbx_strand_id
1 'polypeptide(L)'
;MLDFTEALKLSSIADVAFVVNGETILADKFILYYRSPVFATMFNGPMAPKSENGEKPVIKIDDSRISAEDFKLFLGFLYSDKVDITGENAFALLNMGRMYEVESLVKLCDEFLTKNLNSENVITIANSASVFDDSDIYAESINFIQTSDVLKSDENFCQMNEAVLSEVLEMDEGELFCEKHCEPNKRQCYSCKKSFDASFKQCPLSHSLGSINHCFKCSNSNTLTEIKLFQKLLKWGQNQCKIKKMRQNPEHMKKILEPFLKLIRFPTMSIRDLTTFVYRTKLLDDSTFAAAVVAAQNVIDGEDQNPSPFSNVKRKRK
;
A
#
# COMPACT_ATOMS: atom_id res chain seq x y z
N MET A 1 -7.49 -23.58 32.07
CA MET A 1 -6.83 -22.90 30.92
C MET A 1 -7.00 -21.43 31.22
N LEU A 2 -5.92 -20.76 31.65
CA LEU A 2 -5.98 -19.36 32.12
C LEU A 2 -6.21 -18.45 30.91
N ASP A 3 -7.13 -17.50 31.06
CA ASP A 3 -7.42 -16.47 30.05
C ASP A 3 -6.23 -15.50 29.91
N PHE A 4 -5.97 -15.00 28.69
CA PHE A 4 -4.90 -14.04 28.37
C PHE A 4 -4.95 -12.79 29.26
N THR A 5 -6.17 -12.34 29.57
CA THR A 5 -6.41 -11.24 30.50
C THR A 5 -6.05 -11.58 31.95
N GLU A 6 -6.13 -12.85 32.34
CA GLU A 6 -5.77 -13.32 33.69
C GLU A 6 -4.25 -13.45 33.85
N ALA A 7 -3.52 -13.89 32.81
CA ALA A 7 -2.06 -13.98 32.85
C ALA A 7 -1.39 -12.60 33.02
N LEU A 8 -1.88 -11.57 32.32
CA LEU A 8 -1.42 -10.18 32.51
C LEU A 8 -1.90 -9.56 33.84
N LYS A 9 -3.09 -9.95 34.34
CA LYS A 9 -3.61 -9.51 35.66
C LYS A 9 -2.93 -10.19 36.85
N LEU A 10 -2.19 -11.27 36.65
CA LEU A 10 -1.39 -11.92 37.70
C LEU A 10 -0.10 -11.16 38.05
N SER A 11 0.11 -9.95 37.51
CA SER A 11 1.20 -9.02 37.82
C SER A 11 1.13 -8.44 39.26
N SER A 12 1.03 -9.28 40.28
CA SER A 12 1.53 -8.93 41.62
C SER A 12 3.05 -9.13 41.73
N ILE A 13 3.69 -9.73 40.71
CA ILE A 13 5.11 -10.11 40.69
C ILE A 13 5.95 -9.53 39.53
N ALA A 14 5.36 -8.72 38.64
CA ALA A 14 6.09 -8.18 37.49
C ALA A 14 7.35 -7.40 37.91
N ASP A 15 8.49 -7.91 37.50
CA ASP A 15 9.83 -7.51 37.92
C ASP A 15 10.60 -6.73 36.82
N VAL A 16 9.93 -6.40 35.72
CA VAL A 16 10.41 -5.49 34.68
C VAL A 16 9.25 -4.67 34.08
N ALA A 17 9.58 -3.47 33.60
CA ALA A 17 8.67 -2.63 32.81
C ALA A 17 9.28 -2.28 31.46
N PHE A 18 8.44 -2.17 30.45
CA PHE A 18 8.78 -1.67 29.12
C PHE A 18 8.05 -0.35 28.88
N VAL A 19 8.72 0.60 28.24
CA VAL A 19 8.08 1.84 27.74
C VAL A 19 8.08 1.78 26.22
N VAL A 20 6.89 1.73 25.63
CA VAL A 20 6.66 1.65 24.18
C VAL A 20 5.78 2.82 23.77
N ASN A 21 6.29 3.73 22.94
CA ASN A 21 5.59 4.96 22.52
C ASN A 21 4.93 5.75 23.67
N GLY A 22 5.58 5.76 24.85
CA GLY A 22 5.11 6.46 26.05
C GLY A 22 4.14 5.67 26.93
N GLU A 23 3.73 4.46 26.53
CA GLU A 23 2.93 3.56 27.37
C GLU A 23 3.83 2.59 28.15
N THR A 24 3.55 2.44 29.45
CA THR A 24 4.26 1.50 30.32
C THR A 24 3.57 0.15 30.36
N ILE A 25 4.29 -0.91 30.01
CA ILE A 25 3.82 -2.29 29.97
C ILE A 25 4.63 -3.13 30.97
N LEU A 26 3.95 -3.85 31.86
CA LEU A 26 4.58 -4.71 32.87
C LEU A 26 4.75 -6.14 32.35
N ALA A 27 5.84 -6.81 32.74
CA ALA A 27 6.12 -8.20 32.37
C ALA A 27 7.00 -8.91 33.43
N ASP A 28 7.14 -10.22 33.27
CA ASP A 28 7.95 -11.10 34.13
C ASP A 28 9.22 -11.55 33.40
N LYS A 29 10.38 -11.19 33.94
CA LYS A 29 11.69 -11.55 33.37
C LYS A 29 11.84 -13.05 33.19
N PHE A 30 11.30 -13.87 34.10
CA PHE A 30 11.43 -15.33 34.04
C PHE A 30 10.85 -15.90 32.74
N ILE A 31 9.65 -15.48 32.35
CA ILE A 31 9.00 -15.93 31.12
C ILE A 31 9.80 -15.44 29.90
N LEU A 32 10.14 -14.15 29.88
CA LEU A 32 10.89 -13.55 28.78
C LEU A 32 12.27 -14.21 28.59
N TYR A 33 12.99 -14.43 29.69
CA TYR A 33 14.27 -15.12 29.72
C TYR A 33 14.20 -16.51 29.08
N TYR A 34 13.19 -17.30 29.45
CA TYR A 34 13.07 -18.67 28.95
C TYR A 34 12.64 -18.73 27.47
N ARG A 35 11.89 -17.73 27.02
CA ARG A 35 11.19 -17.74 25.73
C ARG A 35 11.93 -16.98 24.62
N SER A 36 12.99 -16.24 24.96
CA SER A 36 13.81 -15.49 24.02
C SER A 36 15.28 -15.50 24.46
N PRO A 37 16.20 -16.02 23.62
CA PRO A 37 17.64 -15.93 23.85
C PRO A 37 18.15 -14.49 24.01
N VAL A 38 17.52 -13.55 23.32
CA VAL A 38 17.85 -12.12 23.40
C VAL A 38 17.48 -11.56 24.76
N PHE A 39 16.28 -11.86 25.29
CA PHE A 39 15.94 -11.49 26.66
C PHE A 39 16.82 -12.20 27.69
N ALA A 40 17.20 -13.46 27.46
CA ALA A 40 18.12 -14.17 28.33
C ALA A 40 19.47 -13.44 28.46
N THR A 41 20.01 -12.99 27.33
CA THR A 41 21.24 -12.21 27.26
C THR A 41 21.05 -10.82 27.88
N MET A 42 19.92 -10.16 27.61
CA MET A 42 19.59 -8.83 28.13
C MET A 42 19.54 -8.80 29.65
N PHE A 43 19.04 -9.86 30.30
CA PHE A 43 18.90 -9.90 31.76
C PHE A 43 20.11 -10.48 32.50
N ASN A 44 20.98 -11.25 31.84
CA ASN A 44 22.18 -11.84 32.47
C ASN A 44 23.49 -11.15 32.07
N GLY A 45 23.45 -10.16 31.18
CA GLY A 45 24.63 -9.42 30.73
C GLY A 45 25.18 -8.44 31.77
N PRO A 46 26.43 -7.96 31.61
CA PRO A 46 27.01 -6.94 32.48
C PRO A 46 26.26 -5.60 32.44
N MET A 47 25.53 -5.34 31.35
CA MET A 47 24.66 -4.18 31.16
C MET A 47 23.18 -4.47 31.47
N ALA A 48 22.90 -5.57 32.18
CA ALA A 48 21.54 -5.93 32.53
C ALA A 48 20.85 -4.80 33.31
N PRO A 49 19.59 -4.47 32.99
CA PRO A 49 18.84 -3.43 33.68
C PRO A 49 18.73 -3.74 35.18
N LYS A 50 19.25 -2.84 36.01
CA LYS A 50 19.23 -2.96 37.47
C LYS A 50 18.05 -2.19 38.06
N SER A 51 17.57 -2.67 39.20
CA SER A 51 16.67 -1.89 40.04
C SER A 51 17.43 -0.71 40.64
N GLU A 52 16.87 0.48 40.55
CA GLU A 52 17.36 1.69 41.23
C GLU A 52 16.34 2.07 42.31
N ASN A 53 16.82 2.34 43.53
CA ASN A 53 15.98 2.77 44.66
C ASN A 53 14.78 1.85 44.99
N GLY A 54 14.88 0.56 44.68
CA GLY A 54 13.80 -0.42 44.89
C GLY A 54 12.72 -0.39 43.80
N GLU A 55 12.87 0.43 42.76
CA GLU A 55 11.99 0.44 41.60
C GLU A 55 12.39 -0.64 40.60
N LYS A 56 11.41 -1.24 39.92
CA LYS A 56 11.68 -2.24 38.88
C LYS A 56 12.43 -1.60 37.70
N PRO A 57 13.35 -2.33 37.05
CA PRO A 57 14.03 -1.81 35.88
C PRO A 57 13.04 -1.49 34.75
N VAL A 58 13.32 -0.39 34.04
CA VAL A 58 12.54 0.09 32.91
C VAL A 58 13.37 -0.01 31.63
N ILE A 59 12.82 -0.66 30.61
CA ILE A 59 13.46 -0.84 29.29
C ILE A 59 12.65 -0.06 28.27
N LYS A 60 13.32 0.79 27.48
CA LYS A 60 12.67 1.55 26.43
C LYS A 60 12.73 0.78 25.11
N ILE A 61 11.61 0.73 24.41
CA ILE A 61 11.53 0.20 23.05
C ILE A 61 11.47 1.40 22.11
N ASP A 62 12.62 1.74 21.53
CA ASP A 62 12.82 2.90 20.66
C ASP A 62 12.62 2.54 19.18
N ASP A 63 11.51 1.86 18.86
CA ASP A 63 11.10 1.59 17.46
C ASP A 63 9.70 2.16 17.21
N SER A 64 9.64 3.26 16.47
CA SER A 64 8.38 3.96 16.15
C SER A 64 7.41 3.15 15.28
N ARG A 65 7.87 2.03 14.69
CA ARG A 65 7.04 1.12 13.89
C ARG A 65 6.30 0.10 14.74
N ILE A 66 6.66 -0.04 16.01
CA ILE A 66 6.03 -0.98 16.95
C ILE A 66 5.09 -0.19 17.86
N SER A 67 3.80 -0.53 17.86
CA SER A 67 2.85 0.06 18.80
C SER A 67 2.88 -0.66 20.16
N ALA A 68 2.35 -0.01 21.20
CA ALA A 68 2.19 -0.64 22.50
C ALA A 68 1.26 -1.86 22.44
N GLU A 69 0.28 -1.86 21.53
CA GLU A 69 -0.64 -2.98 21.33
C GLU A 69 0.06 -4.16 20.66
N ASP A 70 0.87 -3.92 19.63
CA ASP A 70 1.69 -4.97 19.00
C ASP A 70 2.63 -5.61 20.03
N PHE A 71 3.26 -4.79 20.87
CA PHE A 71 4.16 -5.29 21.91
C PHE A 71 3.41 -6.13 22.96
N LYS A 72 2.19 -5.75 23.35
CA LYS A 72 1.35 -6.58 24.23
C LYS A 72 0.97 -7.90 23.60
N LEU A 73 0.64 -7.93 22.30
CA LEU A 73 0.37 -9.17 21.57
C LEU A 73 1.61 -10.07 21.53
N PHE A 74 2.80 -9.49 21.29
CA PHE A 74 4.07 -10.20 21.34
C PHE A 74 4.34 -10.80 22.72
N LEU A 75 4.20 -10.03 23.80
CA LEU A 75 4.32 -10.54 25.16
C LEU A 75 3.28 -11.66 25.41
N GLY A 76 2.03 -11.45 25.00
CA GLY A 76 0.98 -12.46 25.07
C GLY A 76 1.36 -13.79 24.44
N PHE A 77 1.99 -13.74 23.27
CA PHE A 77 2.52 -14.91 22.60
C PHE A 77 3.61 -15.61 23.42
N LEU A 78 4.54 -14.85 24.02
CA LEU A 78 5.59 -15.45 24.88
C LEU A 78 5.01 -16.20 26.07
N TYR A 79 3.90 -15.72 26.62
CA TYR A 79 3.21 -16.34 27.77
C TYR A 79 2.34 -17.53 27.38
N SER A 80 1.77 -17.57 26.17
CA SER A 80 0.67 -18.48 25.84
C SER A 80 0.87 -19.34 24.58
N ASP A 81 1.89 -19.05 23.76
CA ASP A 81 2.07 -19.61 22.41
C ASP A 81 0.85 -19.35 21.48
N LYS A 82 0.02 -18.36 21.80
CA LYS A 82 -1.18 -18.00 21.03
C LYS A 82 -1.19 -16.51 20.71
N VAL A 83 -1.54 -16.18 19.46
CA VAL A 83 -1.72 -14.82 18.99
C VAL A 83 -2.62 -14.82 17.77
N ASP A 84 -3.51 -13.83 17.68
CA ASP A 84 -4.34 -13.63 16.50
C ASP A 84 -3.60 -12.69 15.53
N ILE A 85 -3.11 -13.28 14.44
CA ILE A 85 -2.35 -12.55 13.40
C ILE A 85 -3.32 -11.94 12.40
N THR A 86 -3.16 -10.65 12.13
CA THR A 86 -3.96 -9.86 11.18
C THR A 86 -3.03 -9.09 10.24
N GLY A 87 -3.56 -8.54 9.14
CA GLY A 87 -2.76 -7.72 8.22
C GLY A 87 -2.16 -6.44 8.84
N GLU A 88 -2.72 -5.99 9.98
CA GLU A 88 -2.25 -4.81 10.72
C GLU A 88 -1.04 -5.14 11.62
N ASN A 89 -1.05 -6.30 12.30
CA ASN A 89 -0.03 -6.65 13.29
C ASN A 89 1.06 -7.62 12.76
N ALA A 90 0.83 -8.29 11.63
CA ALA A 90 1.69 -9.38 11.16
C ALA A 90 3.16 -8.99 11.00
N PHE A 91 3.44 -7.82 10.42
CA PHE A 91 4.82 -7.34 10.23
C PHE A 91 5.49 -6.90 11.54
N ALA A 92 4.76 -6.23 12.42
CA ALA A 92 5.30 -5.82 13.72
C ALA A 92 5.66 -7.07 14.55
N LEU A 93 4.77 -8.06 14.58
CA LEU A 93 5.00 -9.36 15.22
C LEU A 93 6.16 -10.13 14.57
N LEU A 94 6.24 -10.15 13.23
CA LEU A 94 7.35 -10.77 12.50
C LEU A 94 8.70 -10.14 12.88
N ASN A 95 8.75 -8.80 12.87
CA ASN A 95 9.97 -8.06 13.21
C ASN A 95 10.38 -8.32 14.66
N MET A 96 9.44 -8.26 15.61
CA MET A 96 9.72 -8.62 17.01
C MET A 96 10.16 -10.08 17.16
N GLY A 97 9.51 -11.00 16.44
CA GLY A 97 9.90 -12.41 16.40
C GLY A 97 11.35 -12.59 15.96
N ARG A 98 11.79 -11.86 14.92
CA ARG A 98 13.19 -11.86 14.46
C ARG A 98 14.13 -11.19 15.47
N MET A 99 13.77 -9.98 15.95
CA MET A 99 14.57 -9.19 16.89
C MET A 99 14.81 -9.90 18.23
N TYR A 100 13.83 -10.65 18.72
CA TYR A 100 13.90 -11.39 19.98
C TYR A 100 14.13 -12.89 19.78
N GLU A 101 14.43 -13.32 18.55
CA GLU A 101 14.74 -14.72 18.20
C GLU A 101 13.67 -15.75 18.62
N VAL A 102 12.40 -15.40 18.39
CA VAL A 102 11.23 -16.23 18.69
C VAL A 102 10.76 -16.91 17.40
N GLU A 103 11.48 -17.97 17.00
CA GLU A 103 11.31 -18.65 15.71
C GLU A 103 9.89 -19.19 15.47
N SER A 104 9.18 -19.61 16.52
CA SER A 104 7.79 -20.07 16.40
C SER A 104 6.84 -18.96 15.94
N LEU A 105 7.04 -17.72 16.41
CA LEU A 105 6.26 -16.56 15.99
C LEU A 105 6.61 -16.17 14.55
N VAL A 106 7.91 -16.16 14.20
CA VAL A 106 8.38 -15.84 12.85
C VAL A 106 7.69 -16.75 11.82
N LYS A 107 7.67 -18.05 12.07
CA LYS A 107 7.01 -19.03 11.18
C LYS A 107 5.53 -18.76 10.99
N LEU A 108 4.81 -18.42 12.07
CA LEU A 108 3.37 -18.12 11.99
C LEU A 108 3.10 -16.86 11.18
N CYS A 109 3.90 -15.80 11.39
CA CYS A 109 3.77 -14.56 10.65
C CYS A 109 4.14 -14.73 9.17
N ASP A 110 5.25 -15.41 8.85
CA ASP A 110 5.65 -15.69 7.47
C ASP A 110 4.60 -16.52 6.74
N GLU A 111 4.03 -17.55 7.38
CA GLU A 111 2.94 -18.34 6.81
C GLU A 111 1.70 -17.49 6.54
N PHE A 112 1.32 -16.60 7.46
CA PHE A 112 0.20 -15.70 7.26
C PHE A 112 0.42 -14.74 6.09
N LEU A 113 1.58 -14.09 6.03
CA LEU A 113 1.91 -13.08 5.02
C LEU A 113 2.03 -13.68 3.61
N THR A 114 2.55 -14.90 3.50
CA THR A 114 2.78 -15.56 2.20
C THR A 114 1.59 -16.38 1.70
N LYS A 115 0.78 -16.97 2.58
CA LYS A 115 -0.29 -17.90 2.17
C LYS A 115 -1.71 -17.35 2.31
N ASN A 116 -1.90 -16.30 3.11
CA ASN A 116 -3.24 -15.77 3.40
C ASN A 116 -3.50 -14.38 2.80
N LEU A 117 -2.70 -13.95 1.81
CA LEU A 117 -2.93 -12.70 1.08
C LEU A 117 -4.25 -12.77 0.30
N ASN A 118 -5.13 -11.81 0.55
CA ASN A 118 -6.47 -11.75 -0.05
C ASN A 118 -6.98 -10.30 -0.15
N SER A 119 -8.17 -10.11 -0.72
CA SER A 119 -8.73 -8.78 -0.96
C SER A 119 -9.06 -7.97 0.30
N GLU A 120 -9.21 -8.61 1.46
CA GLU A 120 -9.52 -7.96 2.73
C GLU A 120 -8.27 -7.45 3.44
N ASN A 121 -7.13 -8.13 3.29
CA ASN A 121 -5.88 -7.79 3.99
C ASN A 121 -4.75 -7.24 3.10
N VAL A 122 -4.85 -7.32 1.78
CA VAL A 122 -3.75 -6.92 0.88
C VAL A 122 -3.34 -5.45 1.03
N ILE A 123 -4.28 -4.53 1.28
CA ILE A 123 -3.96 -3.11 1.44
C ILE A 123 -3.19 -2.87 2.74
N THR A 124 -3.62 -3.48 3.84
CA THR A 124 -2.94 -3.35 5.13
C THR A 124 -1.56 -4.00 5.09
N ILE A 125 -1.45 -5.18 4.46
CA ILE A 125 -0.17 -5.85 4.23
C ILE A 125 0.77 -5.01 3.36
N ALA A 126 0.29 -4.44 2.24
CA ALA A 126 1.11 -3.58 1.37
C ALA A 126 1.60 -2.32 2.09
N ASN A 127 0.73 -1.68 2.88
CA ASN A 127 1.11 -0.54 3.70
C ASN A 127 2.21 -0.92 4.69
N SER A 128 2.03 -2.02 5.42
CA SER A 128 3.00 -2.51 6.40
C SER A 128 4.31 -2.90 5.73
N ALA A 129 4.29 -3.63 4.61
CA ALA A 129 5.49 -4.01 3.87
C ALA A 129 6.33 -2.79 3.45
N SER A 130 5.69 -1.68 3.05
CA SER A 130 6.40 -0.44 2.75
C SER A 130 6.98 0.30 3.98
N VAL A 131 6.43 0.09 5.18
CA VAL A 131 6.94 0.69 6.43
C VAL A 131 8.11 -0.13 6.99
N PHE A 132 8.07 -1.44 6.78
CA PHE A 132 9.11 -2.38 7.22
C PHE A 132 10.17 -2.68 6.15
N ASP A 133 10.10 -2.01 4.99
CA ASP A 133 11.03 -2.15 3.86
C ASP A 133 11.16 -3.60 3.32
N ASP A 134 10.07 -4.37 3.34
CA ASP A 134 10.02 -5.73 2.78
C ASP A 134 9.61 -5.68 1.30
N SER A 135 10.62 -5.71 0.41
CA SER A 135 10.41 -5.55 -1.03
C SER A 135 9.63 -6.68 -1.67
N ASP A 136 9.77 -7.90 -1.16
CA ASP A 136 9.22 -9.10 -1.79
C ASP A 136 7.71 -9.18 -1.56
N ILE A 137 7.28 -9.04 -0.29
CA ILE A 137 5.85 -9.00 0.05
C ILE A 137 5.20 -7.74 -0.52
N TYR A 138 5.92 -6.61 -0.55
CA TYR A 138 5.41 -5.38 -1.17
C TYR A 138 5.12 -5.59 -2.66
N ALA A 139 6.07 -6.14 -3.43
CA ALA A 139 5.88 -6.41 -4.85
C ALA A 139 4.73 -7.39 -5.12
N GLU A 140 4.63 -8.46 -4.32
CA GLU A 140 3.54 -9.43 -4.42
C GLU A 140 2.18 -8.79 -4.11
N SER A 141 2.10 -7.96 -3.07
CA SER A 141 0.89 -7.24 -2.68
C SER A 141 0.46 -6.23 -3.76
N ILE A 142 1.41 -5.50 -4.34
CA ILE A 142 1.16 -4.57 -5.45
C ILE A 142 0.62 -5.33 -6.67
N ASN A 143 1.21 -6.47 -7.03
CA ASN A 143 0.72 -7.30 -8.11
C ASN A 143 -0.72 -7.77 -7.84
N PHE A 144 -1.02 -8.23 -6.62
CA PHE A 144 -2.39 -8.63 -6.25
C PHE A 144 -3.39 -7.46 -6.39
N ILE A 145 -3.04 -6.26 -5.90
CA ILE A 145 -3.86 -5.05 -6.03
C ILE A 145 -4.15 -4.74 -7.50
N GLN A 146 -3.17 -4.93 -8.38
CA GLN A 146 -3.28 -4.67 -9.81
C GLN A 146 -4.14 -5.68 -10.59
N THR A 147 -4.20 -6.93 -10.13
CA THR A 147 -4.91 -8.01 -10.83
C THR A 147 -6.31 -8.25 -10.29
N SER A 148 -6.65 -7.67 -9.14
CA SER A 148 -7.92 -7.89 -8.43
C SER A 148 -8.87 -6.68 -8.50
N ASP A 149 -10.03 -6.83 -7.87
CA ASP A 149 -11.08 -5.80 -7.80
C ASP A 149 -10.90 -4.82 -6.63
N VAL A 150 -9.80 -4.94 -5.87
CA VAL A 150 -9.56 -4.22 -4.61
C VAL A 150 -9.66 -2.70 -4.79
N LEU A 151 -9.21 -2.18 -5.94
CA LEU A 151 -9.24 -0.74 -6.25
C LEU A 151 -10.66 -0.20 -6.52
N LYS A 152 -11.67 -1.06 -6.76
CA LYS A 152 -13.05 -0.62 -6.97
C LYS A 152 -13.66 -0.01 -5.70
N SER A 153 -13.28 -0.50 -4.52
CA SER A 153 -13.72 0.06 -3.23
C SER A 153 -13.07 1.42 -2.96
N ASP A 154 -13.86 2.38 -2.48
CA ASP A 154 -13.33 3.67 -2.02
C ASP A 154 -12.65 3.53 -0.66
N GLU A 155 -13.12 2.61 0.18
CA GLU A 155 -12.58 2.37 1.52
C GLU A 155 -11.15 1.84 1.43
N ASN A 156 -10.93 0.82 0.59
CA ASN A 156 -9.60 0.26 0.32
C ASN A 156 -8.64 1.31 -0.21
N PHE A 157 -9.10 2.17 -1.12
CA PHE A 157 -8.29 3.26 -1.65
C PHE A 157 -7.92 4.27 -0.56
N CYS A 158 -8.87 4.61 0.33
CA CYS A 158 -8.65 5.55 1.45
C CYS A 158 -7.68 5.05 2.51
N GLN A 159 -7.49 3.72 2.62
CA GLN A 159 -6.59 3.09 3.59
C GLN A 159 -5.12 3.07 3.14
N MET A 160 -4.82 3.29 1.85
CA MET A 160 -3.45 3.27 1.34
C MET A 160 -2.59 4.37 1.97
N ASN A 161 -1.34 4.06 2.26
CA ASN A 161 -0.33 5.05 2.59
C ASN A 161 0.23 5.73 1.32
N GLU A 162 1.10 6.72 1.50
CA GLU A 162 1.64 7.51 0.38
C GLU A 162 2.47 6.67 -0.61
N ALA A 163 3.17 5.64 -0.13
CA ALA A 163 3.99 4.76 -0.96
C ALA A 163 3.13 3.87 -1.87
N VAL A 164 2.17 3.14 -1.28
CA VAL A 164 1.22 2.29 -2.03
C VAL A 164 0.39 3.11 -3.01
N LEU A 165 -0.07 4.29 -2.58
CA LEU A 165 -0.86 5.17 -3.45
C LEU A 165 -0.04 5.68 -4.65
N SER A 166 1.21 6.10 -4.43
CA SER A 166 2.10 6.52 -5.51
C SER A 166 2.29 5.41 -6.53
N GLU A 167 2.59 4.20 -6.05
CA GLU A 167 2.76 3.03 -6.92
C GLU A 167 1.48 2.78 -7.73
N VAL A 168 0.30 2.83 -7.10
CA VAL A 168 -1.00 2.62 -7.78
C VAL A 168 -1.28 3.67 -8.86
N LEU A 169 -0.91 4.93 -8.63
CA LEU A 169 -1.11 6.01 -9.61
C LEU A 169 -0.07 6.01 -10.74
N GLU A 170 1.12 5.45 -10.51
CA GLU A 170 2.17 5.26 -11.51
C GLU A 170 1.94 4.05 -12.43
N MET A 171 0.88 3.28 -12.22
CA MET A 171 0.58 2.09 -13.03
C MET A 171 -0.08 2.44 -14.37
N ASP A 172 0.42 1.87 -15.46
CA ASP A 172 -0.23 2.00 -16.77
C ASP A 172 -1.58 1.26 -16.79
N GLU A 173 -2.60 1.92 -17.34
CA GLU A 173 -3.71 1.19 -17.97
C GLU A 173 -3.06 0.37 -19.08
N GLY A 174 -2.94 -0.95 -18.89
CA GLY A 174 -2.19 -1.81 -19.79
C GLY A 174 -2.51 -1.52 -21.25
N GLU A 175 -1.48 -1.42 -22.09
CA GLU A 175 -1.64 -1.23 -23.53
C GLU A 175 -2.63 -2.30 -24.04
N LEU A 176 -3.72 -1.80 -24.64
CA LEU A 176 -4.77 -2.58 -25.30
C LEU A 176 -4.15 -3.52 -26.33
N PHE A 177 -4.04 -4.81 -26.01
CA PHE A 177 -3.89 -5.83 -27.04
C PHE A 177 -5.26 -6.14 -27.62
N CYS A 178 -5.40 -5.87 -28.91
CA CYS A 178 -6.63 -6.13 -29.66
C CYS A 178 -6.90 -7.64 -29.79
N GLU A 179 -7.61 -8.23 -28.83
CA GLU A 179 -8.01 -9.65 -28.89
C GLU A 179 -9.00 -9.95 -30.02
N LYS A 180 -9.76 -8.96 -30.50
CA LYS A 180 -10.77 -9.18 -31.55
C LYS A 180 -10.19 -9.49 -32.93
N HIS A 181 -8.89 -9.28 -33.12
CA HIS A 181 -8.21 -9.53 -34.39
C HIS A 181 -7.15 -10.66 -34.31
N CYS A 182 -7.20 -11.55 -33.31
CA CYS A 182 -6.26 -12.65 -33.15
C CYS A 182 -6.95 -14.03 -33.30
N GLU A 183 -6.33 -14.98 -34.01
CA GLU A 183 -6.76 -16.39 -33.98
C GLU A 183 -6.41 -17.00 -32.60
N PRO A 184 -7.36 -17.62 -31.86
CA PRO A 184 -7.14 -18.12 -30.50
C PRO A 184 -5.96 -19.09 -30.33
N ASN A 185 -5.57 -19.78 -31.42
CA ASN A 185 -4.56 -20.84 -31.39
C ASN A 185 -3.26 -20.54 -32.16
N LYS A 186 -3.09 -19.37 -32.79
CA LYS A 186 -1.93 -19.13 -33.68
C LYS A 186 -1.16 -17.83 -33.49
N ARG A 187 -1.56 -16.93 -32.58
CA ARG A 187 -0.88 -15.62 -32.36
C ARG A 187 -0.62 -14.86 -33.69
N GLN A 188 -1.61 -14.85 -34.58
CA GLN A 188 -1.58 -14.17 -35.88
C GLN A 188 -2.71 -13.15 -35.97
N CYS A 189 -2.43 -12.00 -36.59
CA CYS A 189 -3.44 -10.95 -36.83
C CYS A 189 -4.26 -11.22 -38.10
N TYR A 190 -5.61 -11.16 -38.04
CA TYR A 190 -6.53 -11.44 -39.17
C TYR A 190 -6.25 -10.58 -40.42
N SER A 191 -5.79 -9.34 -40.26
CA SER A 191 -5.66 -8.39 -41.36
C SER A 191 -4.32 -8.52 -42.11
N CYS A 192 -3.23 -8.85 -41.41
CA CYS A 192 -1.89 -8.88 -42.01
C CYS A 192 -1.25 -10.28 -42.09
N LYS A 193 -1.86 -11.32 -41.50
CA LYS A 193 -1.39 -12.72 -41.48
C LYS A 193 0.06 -12.93 -40.99
N LYS A 194 0.66 -11.94 -40.32
CA LYS A 194 1.99 -12.05 -39.73
C LYS A 194 1.90 -12.65 -38.33
N SER A 195 2.84 -13.52 -37.99
CA SER A 195 3.05 -14.04 -36.64
C SER A 195 3.61 -12.96 -35.72
N PHE A 196 3.08 -12.87 -34.50
CA PHE A 196 3.73 -12.08 -33.45
C PHE A 196 5.06 -12.72 -33.07
N ASP A 197 6.16 -12.07 -33.44
CA ASP A 197 7.43 -12.28 -32.77
C ASP A 197 7.51 -11.29 -31.59
N ALA A 198 8.20 -11.66 -30.51
CA ALA A 198 8.27 -10.88 -29.27
C ALA A 198 8.86 -9.47 -29.44
N SER A 199 9.33 -9.14 -30.65
CA SER A 199 9.93 -7.87 -31.04
C SER A 199 8.96 -6.84 -31.62
N PHE A 200 7.72 -7.23 -31.98
CA PHE A 200 6.74 -6.31 -32.61
C PHE A 200 5.93 -5.53 -31.56
N LYS A 201 6.31 -4.27 -31.33
CA LYS A 201 5.64 -3.38 -30.36
C LYS A 201 4.45 -2.57 -30.90
N GLN A 202 4.19 -2.56 -32.22
CA GLN A 202 3.05 -1.83 -32.82
C GLN A 202 2.57 -2.47 -34.13
N CYS A 203 1.25 -2.45 -34.37
CA CYS A 203 0.61 -2.90 -35.61
C CYS A 203 0.54 -1.73 -36.62
N PRO A 204 0.87 -1.90 -37.92
CA PRO A 204 1.06 -0.78 -38.84
C PRO A 204 -0.21 -0.20 -39.47
N LEU A 205 -1.41 -0.63 -39.06
CA LEU A 205 -2.67 -0.07 -39.59
C LEU A 205 -3.20 1.03 -38.67
N SER A 206 -2.58 2.21 -38.76
CA SER A 206 -3.27 3.47 -38.53
C SER A 206 -4.40 3.62 -39.56
N HIS A 207 -5.37 4.50 -39.28
CA HIS A 207 -6.47 4.91 -40.16
C HIS A 207 -7.77 4.09 -40.08
N SER A 208 -8.46 4.13 -38.94
CA SER A 208 -9.77 4.79 -38.86
C SER A 208 -10.23 4.93 -37.40
N LEU A 209 -10.70 6.11 -37.03
CA LEU A 209 -11.20 6.44 -35.67
C LEU A 209 -12.37 5.53 -35.21
N GLY A 210 -13.10 4.91 -36.15
CA GLY A 210 -14.18 3.97 -35.84
C GLY A 210 -13.70 2.63 -35.23
N SER A 211 -12.47 2.20 -35.53
CA SER A 211 -11.91 0.94 -35.04
C SER A 211 -11.29 1.07 -33.64
N ILE A 212 -10.83 2.27 -33.28
CA ILE A 212 -10.19 2.57 -31.98
C ILE A 212 -11.21 2.44 -30.83
N ASN A 213 -12.45 2.91 -31.05
CA ASN A 213 -13.50 2.84 -30.05
C ASN A 213 -13.99 1.39 -29.78
N HIS A 214 -13.67 0.44 -30.66
CA HIS A 214 -14.03 -0.98 -30.51
C HIS A 214 -12.95 -1.82 -29.81
N CYS A 215 -11.68 -1.38 -29.86
CA CYS A 215 -10.58 -1.98 -29.11
C CYS A 215 -10.70 -1.72 -27.61
N PHE A 216 -11.25 -0.56 -27.18
CA PHE A 216 -11.43 -0.17 -25.77
C PHE A 216 -12.16 -1.17 -24.86
N LYS A 217 -12.76 -2.24 -25.40
CA LYS A 217 -13.59 -3.21 -24.65
C LYS A 217 -12.94 -4.57 -24.38
N CYS A 218 -11.69 -4.81 -24.75
CA CYS A 218 -11.01 -6.09 -24.47
C CYS A 218 -9.60 -5.86 -23.92
N SER A 219 -9.53 -5.44 -22.66
CA SER A 219 -8.34 -5.56 -21.81
C SER A 219 -8.78 -5.32 -20.36
N ASN A 220 -8.84 -6.39 -19.57
CA ASN A 220 -9.13 -6.42 -18.12
C ASN A 220 -10.20 -5.45 -17.59
N SER A 221 -11.37 -5.98 -17.21
CA SER A 221 -12.51 -5.29 -16.56
C SER A 221 -12.20 -4.51 -15.25
N ASN A 222 -10.93 -4.39 -14.85
CA ASN A 222 -10.48 -3.89 -13.56
C ASN A 222 -9.70 -2.58 -13.65
N THR A 223 -9.45 -2.03 -14.84
CA THR A 223 -8.78 -0.73 -14.99
C THR A 223 -9.74 0.40 -14.64
N LEU A 224 -9.43 1.13 -13.56
CA LEU A 224 -10.11 2.38 -13.23
C LEU A 224 -9.73 3.45 -14.24
N THR A 225 -10.73 4.11 -14.85
CA THR A 225 -10.47 5.26 -15.71
C THR A 225 -9.81 6.38 -14.92
N GLU A 226 -9.00 7.19 -15.58
CA GLU A 226 -8.27 8.29 -14.94
C GLU A 226 -9.17 9.25 -14.14
N ILE A 227 -10.39 9.55 -14.64
CA ILE A 227 -11.37 10.37 -13.90
C ILE A 227 -11.82 9.70 -12.58
N LYS A 228 -11.96 8.36 -12.56
CA LYS A 228 -12.29 7.61 -11.34
C LYS A 228 -11.11 7.57 -10.38
N LEU A 229 -9.88 7.43 -10.90
CA LEU A 229 -8.66 7.54 -10.09
C LEU A 229 -8.57 8.91 -9.41
N PHE A 230 -8.81 9.99 -10.17
CA PHE A 230 -8.84 11.34 -9.60
C PHE A 230 -9.95 11.51 -8.55
N GLN A 231 -11.16 11.00 -8.79
CA GLN A 231 -12.24 11.02 -7.79
C GLN A 231 -11.88 10.26 -6.50
N LYS A 232 -11.22 9.11 -6.62
CA LYS A 232 -10.74 8.32 -5.49
C LYS A 232 -9.60 9.04 -4.74
N LEU A 233 -8.68 9.66 -5.46
CA LEU A 233 -7.62 10.49 -4.90
C LEU A 233 -8.18 11.66 -4.08
N LEU A 234 -9.26 12.31 -4.55
CA LEU A 234 -9.95 13.34 -3.77
C LEU A 234 -10.52 12.79 -2.46
N LYS A 235 -11.17 11.62 -2.49
CA LYS A 235 -11.70 10.96 -1.27
C LYS A 235 -10.58 10.58 -0.30
N TRP A 236 -9.47 10.05 -0.82
CA TRP A 236 -8.28 9.77 -0.02
C TRP A 236 -7.75 11.04 0.65
N GLY A 237 -7.59 12.15 -0.09
CA GLY A 237 -7.14 13.42 0.47
C GLY A 237 -8.08 13.98 1.55
N GLN A 238 -9.38 13.83 1.37
CA GLN A 238 -10.38 14.19 2.40
C GLN A 238 -10.24 13.32 3.64
N ASN A 239 -9.99 12.01 3.48
CA ASN A 239 -9.75 11.10 4.59
C ASN A 239 -8.48 11.49 5.37
N GLN A 240 -7.39 11.81 4.66
CA GLN A 240 -6.15 12.27 5.29
C GLN A 240 -6.33 13.59 6.05
N CYS A 241 -7.13 14.53 5.53
CA CYS A 241 -7.49 15.74 6.27
C CYS A 241 -8.20 15.41 7.59
N LYS A 242 -9.13 14.45 7.59
CA LYS A 242 -9.86 14.01 8.80
C LYS A 242 -8.92 13.37 9.81
N ILE A 243 -8.07 12.44 9.36
CA ILE A 243 -7.08 11.76 10.21
C ILE A 243 -6.15 12.78 10.87
N LYS A 244 -5.63 13.74 10.09
CA LYS A 244 -4.75 14.81 10.59
C LYS A 244 -5.50 15.92 11.34
N LYS A 245 -6.81 15.78 11.59
CA LYS A 245 -7.68 16.76 12.26
C LYS A 245 -7.62 18.17 11.65
N MET A 246 -7.45 18.25 10.33
CA MET A 246 -7.40 19.50 9.56
C MET A 246 -8.75 19.82 8.89
N ARG A 247 -9.01 21.12 8.65
CA ARG A 247 -10.16 21.55 7.84
C ARG A 247 -9.95 21.16 6.38
N GLN A 248 -10.98 20.60 5.74
CA GLN A 248 -10.99 20.20 4.33
C GLN A 248 -11.20 21.42 3.42
N ASN A 249 -10.24 22.34 3.39
CA ASN A 249 -10.22 23.48 2.47
C ASN A 249 -9.37 23.14 1.22
N PRO A 250 -9.52 23.89 0.11
CA PRO A 250 -8.74 23.65 -1.11
C PRO A 250 -7.22 23.75 -0.90
N GLU A 251 -6.76 24.62 0.00
CA GLU A 251 -5.33 24.81 0.29
C GLU A 251 -4.69 23.57 0.94
N HIS A 252 -5.30 23.02 2.00
CA HIS A 252 -4.80 21.80 2.64
C HIS A 252 -4.92 20.60 1.71
N MET A 253 -6.02 20.50 0.96
CA MET A 253 -6.20 19.46 -0.05
C MET A 253 -5.12 19.53 -1.13
N LYS A 254 -4.80 20.72 -1.64
CA LYS A 254 -3.72 20.91 -2.61
C LYS A 254 -2.38 20.47 -2.03
N LYS A 255 -2.06 20.87 -0.80
CA LYS A 255 -0.80 20.48 -0.13
C LYS A 255 -0.66 18.96 0.04
N ILE A 256 -1.74 18.26 0.40
CA ILE A 256 -1.72 16.80 0.58
C ILE A 256 -1.65 16.07 -0.76
N LEU A 257 -2.36 16.58 -1.77
CA LEU A 257 -2.49 15.91 -3.06
C LEU A 257 -1.37 16.25 -4.05
N GLU A 258 -0.61 17.32 -3.83
CA GLU A 258 0.43 17.82 -4.74
C GLU A 258 1.40 16.74 -5.26
N PRO A 259 1.93 15.81 -4.43
CA PRO A 259 2.80 14.75 -4.92
C PRO A 259 2.11 13.84 -5.95
N PHE A 260 0.82 13.61 -5.76
CA PHE A 260 0.01 12.67 -6.54
C PHE A 260 -0.64 13.30 -7.77
N LEU A 261 -0.93 14.60 -7.76
CA LEU A 261 -1.56 15.31 -8.88
C LEU A 261 -0.74 15.20 -10.17
N LYS A 262 0.60 15.14 -10.04
CA LYS A 262 1.52 14.97 -11.18
C LYS A 262 1.43 13.57 -11.79
N LEU A 263 1.03 12.57 -11.00
CA LEU A 263 0.88 11.19 -11.46
C LEU A 263 -0.42 10.97 -12.26
N ILE A 264 -1.39 11.88 -12.08
CA ILE A 264 -2.67 11.86 -12.80
C ILE A 264 -2.49 12.39 -14.24
N ARG A 265 -2.92 11.59 -15.20
CA ARG A 265 -2.92 11.93 -16.63
C ARG A 265 -4.20 12.68 -17.01
N PHE A 266 -4.37 13.91 -16.50
CA PHE A 266 -5.54 14.75 -16.84
C PHE A 266 -5.92 14.75 -18.33
N PRO A 267 -4.98 14.73 -19.28
CA PRO A 267 -5.33 14.78 -20.70
C PRO A 267 -5.95 13.49 -21.29
N THR A 268 -5.92 12.36 -20.57
CA THR A 268 -6.68 11.16 -20.95
C THR A 268 -8.14 11.23 -20.48
N MET A 269 -8.50 12.23 -19.67
CA MET A 269 -9.89 12.51 -19.30
C MET A 269 -10.63 13.24 -20.42
N SER A 270 -11.96 13.14 -20.43
CA SER A 270 -12.75 13.93 -21.37
C SER A 270 -12.67 15.42 -21.04
N ILE A 271 -12.67 16.29 -22.07
CA ILE A 271 -12.70 17.75 -21.90
C ILE A 271 -13.90 18.17 -21.03
N ARG A 272 -15.03 17.45 -21.15
CA ARG A 272 -16.20 17.66 -20.31
C ARG A 272 -15.89 17.41 -18.83
N ASP A 273 -15.23 16.31 -18.49
CA ASP A 273 -14.89 16.00 -17.10
C ASP A 273 -13.85 16.99 -16.54
N LEU A 274 -12.88 17.39 -17.36
CA LEU A 274 -11.91 18.42 -16.98
C LEU A 274 -12.60 19.75 -16.63
N THR A 275 -13.45 20.26 -17.52
CA THR A 275 -14.11 21.57 -17.36
C THR A 275 -15.22 21.56 -16.31
N THR A 276 -15.99 20.48 -16.20
CA THR A 276 -17.14 20.42 -15.29
C THR A 276 -16.80 19.94 -13.89
N PHE A 277 -15.78 19.08 -13.75
CA PHE A 277 -15.38 18.49 -12.48
C PHE A 277 -14.03 18.99 -12.01
N VAL A 278 -12.95 18.75 -12.76
CA VAL A 278 -11.57 19.05 -12.32
C VAL A 278 -11.38 20.54 -12.03
N TYR A 279 -11.84 21.41 -12.93
CA TYR A 279 -11.75 22.87 -12.75
C TYR A 279 -12.40 23.35 -11.44
N ARG A 280 -13.55 22.77 -11.05
CA ARG A 280 -14.28 23.17 -9.84
C ARG A 280 -13.56 22.82 -8.55
N THR A 281 -12.64 21.85 -8.58
CA THR A 281 -11.87 21.46 -7.40
C THR A 281 -10.88 22.54 -6.94
N LYS A 282 -10.49 23.46 -7.84
CA LYS A 282 -9.46 24.49 -7.60
C LYS A 282 -8.11 23.94 -7.15
N LEU A 283 -7.82 22.67 -7.46
CA LEU A 283 -6.54 22.03 -7.13
C LEU A 283 -5.44 22.34 -8.15
N LEU A 284 -5.82 22.43 -9.42
CA LEU A 284 -4.98 22.93 -10.50
C LEU A 284 -5.12 24.45 -10.59
N ASP A 285 -4.02 25.16 -10.75
CA ASP A 285 -4.02 26.58 -11.11
C ASP A 285 -4.44 26.76 -12.57
N ASP A 286 -4.88 27.98 -12.92
CA ASP A 286 -5.44 28.27 -14.24
C ASP A 286 -4.48 27.94 -15.39
N SER A 287 -3.17 28.13 -15.17
CA SER A 287 -2.15 27.83 -16.18
C SER A 287 -2.00 26.33 -16.43
N THR A 288 -1.88 25.55 -15.34
CA THR A 288 -1.83 24.09 -15.37
C THR A 288 -3.12 23.50 -15.93
N PHE A 289 -4.29 24.05 -15.58
CA PHE A 289 -5.57 23.61 -16.12
C PHE A 289 -5.67 23.86 -17.63
N ALA A 290 -5.29 25.06 -18.10
CA ALA A 290 -5.28 25.36 -19.53
C ALA A 290 -4.35 24.42 -20.31
N ALA A 291 -3.16 24.15 -19.78
CA ALA A 291 -2.23 23.18 -20.35
C ALA A 291 -2.85 21.76 -20.43
N ALA A 292 -3.65 21.36 -19.44
CA ALA A 292 -4.32 20.05 -19.43
C ALA A 292 -5.34 19.95 -20.57
N VAL A 293 -6.12 21.01 -20.76
CA VAL A 293 -7.16 21.05 -21.80
C VAL A 293 -6.54 21.07 -23.20
N VAL A 294 -5.47 21.84 -23.41
CA VAL A 294 -4.73 21.86 -24.69
C VAL A 294 -4.13 20.49 -24.98
N ALA A 295 -3.47 19.86 -24.01
CA ALA A 295 -2.93 18.52 -24.18
C ALA A 295 -4.03 17.48 -24.48
N ALA A 296 -5.20 17.59 -23.82
CA ALA A 296 -6.34 16.70 -24.09
C ALA A 296 -6.86 16.87 -25.52
N GLN A 297 -6.89 18.11 -26.01
CA GLN A 297 -7.30 18.43 -27.38
C GLN A 297 -6.30 17.88 -28.41
N ASN A 298 -4.98 18.05 -28.18
CA ASN A 298 -3.95 17.49 -29.06
C ASN A 298 -4.00 15.96 -29.16
N VAL A 299 -4.36 15.28 -28.07
CA VAL A 299 -4.59 13.83 -28.05
C VAL A 299 -5.80 13.44 -28.92
N ILE A 300 -6.88 14.22 -28.87
CA ILE A 300 -8.06 14.02 -29.73
C ILE A 300 -7.71 14.26 -31.21
N ASP A 301 -6.89 15.28 -31.48
CA ASP A 301 -6.47 15.66 -32.82
C ASP A 301 -5.38 14.73 -33.39
N GLY A 302 -4.83 13.83 -32.56
CA GLY A 302 -3.84 12.83 -32.95
C GLY A 302 -2.42 13.38 -33.11
N GLU A 303 -2.16 14.58 -32.58
CA GLU A 303 -0.89 15.29 -32.71
C GLU A 303 0.15 14.89 -31.64
N ASP A 304 -0.30 14.33 -30.50
CA ASP A 304 0.58 14.01 -29.37
C ASP A 304 0.38 12.57 -28.86
N GLN A 305 1.48 11.80 -28.77
CA GLN A 305 1.47 10.41 -28.28
C GLN A 305 1.72 10.30 -26.77
N ASN A 306 2.18 11.37 -26.13
CA ASN A 306 2.39 11.37 -24.68
C ASN A 306 1.48 12.40 -24.02
N PRO A 307 0.33 11.98 -23.47
CA PRO A 307 -0.74 12.89 -23.10
C PRO A 307 -0.40 13.82 -21.92
N SER A 308 0.61 13.55 -21.07
CA SER A 308 0.78 14.31 -19.82
C SER A 308 1.82 15.44 -19.90
N PRO A 309 1.42 16.72 -19.87
CA PRO A 309 2.34 17.85 -19.64
C PRO A 309 2.74 17.99 -18.16
N PHE A 310 2.17 17.17 -17.27
CA PHE A 310 2.34 17.28 -15.82
C PHE A 310 3.38 16.34 -15.25
N SER A 311 3.85 15.36 -16.03
CA SER A 311 4.83 14.39 -15.59
C SER A 311 5.63 13.81 -16.75
N ASN A 312 6.95 13.86 -16.62
CA ASN A 312 7.91 13.12 -17.45
C ASN A 312 8.12 11.67 -16.96
N VAL A 313 7.43 11.25 -15.90
CA VAL A 313 7.54 9.90 -15.34
C VAL A 313 6.85 8.94 -16.30
N LYS A 314 7.67 8.11 -16.97
CA LYS A 314 7.18 6.96 -17.71
C LYS A 314 6.61 5.97 -16.69
N ARG A 315 5.31 5.68 -16.78
CA ARG A 315 4.64 4.72 -15.91
C ARG A 315 5.32 3.35 -15.99
N LYS A 316 5.29 2.62 -14.87
CA LYS A 316 5.86 1.27 -14.79
C LYS A 316 4.95 0.34 -15.60
N ARG A 317 5.53 -0.27 -16.64
CA ARG A 317 4.82 -1.24 -17.49
C ARG A 317 4.65 -2.54 -16.71
N LYS A 318 3.47 -3.18 -16.84
CA LYS A 318 3.26 -4.57 -16.44
C LYS A 318 4.19 -5.51 -17.21
#